data_AF-A0A257V4X5-F1
#
_entry.id   AF-A0A257V4X5-F1
#
_cell.length_a   1.000
_cell.length_b   1.000
_cell.length_c   1.000
_cell.angle_alpha   90.00
_cell.angle_beta   90.00
_cell.angle_gamma   90.00
#
_symmetry.space_group_name_H-M   'P 1'
#
loop_
_entity.id
_entity.type
_entity.pdbx_description
1 polymer ?
#
loop_
_entity_poly.entity_id
_entity_poly.type
_entity_poly.pdbx_seq_one_letter_code
_entity_poly.pdbx_strand_id
1 'polypeptide(L)'
;MTPLVRAFLAELGRRLGGAQGLASVGGAGRSYALAALLGERDVAVAIVVPSQAVGLRLHGFLRALLGEGKAPLWLPAPDADPYEGLPGHPGILAQRATALSLLAASARPSLLATAES
;
A
#
# COMPACT_ATOMS: atom_id res chain seq x y z
N MET A 1 6.50 -2.75 16.40
CA MET A 1 6.89 -4.00 15.72
C MET A 1 7.95 -4.72 16.56
N THR A 2 7.72 -5.98 16.92
CA THR A 2 8.68 -6.75 17.73
C THR A 2 9.95 -7.08 16.92
N PRO A 3 11.10 -7.31 17.58
CA PRO A 3 12.35 -7.68 16.89
C PRO A 3 12.21 -8.94 16.03
N LEU A 4 11.43 -9.91 16.50
CA LEU A 4 11.16 -11.17 15.80
C LEU A 4 10.44 -10.97 14.46
N VAL A 5 9.39 -10.13 14.45
CA VAL A 5 8.63 -9.83 13.22
C VAL A 5 9.52 -9.13 12.20
N ARG A 6 10.40 -8.23 12.65
CA ARG A 6 11.34 -7.55 11.77
C ARG A 6 12.34 -8.53 11.12
N ALA A 7 12.92 -9.43 11.91
CA ALA A 7 13.86 -10.44 11.41
C ALA A 7 13.19 -11.41 10.43
N PHE A 8 11.95 -11.83 10.72
CA PHE A 8 11.16 -12.67 9.81
C PHE A 8 10.90 -11.97 8.47
N LEU A 9 10.49 -10.70 8.49
CA LEU A 9 10.23 -9.94 7.27
C LEU A 9 11.51 -9.77 6.44
N ALA A 10 12.65 -9.51 7.05
CA ALA A 10 13.94 -9.43 6.35
C ALA A 10 14.30 -10.77 5.67
N GLU A 11 14.19 -11.88 6.40
CA GLU A 11 14.42 -13.23 5.83
C GLU A 11 13.51 -13.52 4.64
N LEU A 12 12.23 -13.16 4.76
CA LEU A 12 11.24 -13.37 3.72
C LEU A 12 11.52 -12.51 2.48
N GLY A 13 11.95 -11.26 2.67
CA GLY A 13 12.36 -10.35 1.60
C GLY A 13 13.50 -10.93 0.77
N ARG A 14 14.54 -11.45 1.44
CA ARG A 14 15.67 -12.13 0.79
C ARG A 14 15.24 -13.37 -0.01
N ARG A 15 14.30 -14.17 0.51
CA ARG A 15 13.86 -15.41 -0.15
C ARG A 15 12.93 -15.19 -1.34
N LEU A 16 12.10 -14.15 -1.32
CA LEU A 16 11.09 -13.94 -2.35
C LEU A 16 11.68 -13.44 -3.68
N GLY A 17 12.88 -12.86 -3.70
CA GLY A 17 13.57 -12.46 -4.93
C GLY A 17 12.86 -11.38 -5.78
N GLY A 18 11.70 -10.87 -5.36
CA GLY A 18 10.92 -9.85 -6.06
C GLY A 18 9.48 -10.27 -6.40
N ALA A 19 8.93 -9.68 -7.47
CA ALA A 19 7.52 -9.82 -7.85
C ALA A 19 7.10 -11.27 -8.19
N GLN A 20 8.03 -12.08 -8.71
CA GLN A 20 7.77 -13.50 -9.03
C GLN A 20 7.58 -14.35 -7.77
N GLY A 21 8.32 -14.09 -6.69
CA GLY A 21 8.09 -14.77 -5.42
C GLY A 21 6.77 -14.37 -4.75
N LEU A 22 6.28 -13.15 -4.97
CA LEU A 22 4.97 -12.70 -4.48
C LEU A 22 3.81 -13.50 -5.07
N ALA A 23 3.92 -13.94 -6.34
CA ALA A 23 2.87 -14.69 -7.02
C ALA A 23 2.63 -16.08 -6.41
N SER A 24 3.68 -16.72 -5.87
CA SER A 24 3.59 -18.04 -5.23
C SER A 24 3.08 -18.01 -3.79
N VAL A 25 2.93 -16.81 -3.19
CA VAL A 25 2.43 -16.66 -1.83
C VAL A 25 0.89 -16.61 -1.84
N GLY A 26 0.28 -17.48 -1.04
CA GLY A 26 -1.18 -17.53 -0.83
C GLY A 26 -1.73 -16.30 -0.06
N GLY A 27 -3.06 -16.15 -0.07
CA GLY A 27 -3.79 -14.93 0.33
C GLY A 27 -3.25 -14.18 1.55
N ALA A 28 -3.25 -14.80 2.74
CA ALA A 28 -2.82 -14.13 3.98
C ALA A 28 -1.30 -13.85 4.03
N GLY A 29 -0.50 -14.68 3.37
CA GLY A 29 0.96 -14.52 3.32
C GLY A 29 1.40 -13.32 2.48
N ARG A 30 0.57 -12.89 1.51
CA ARG A 30 0.93 -11.78 0.61
C ARG A 30 1.13 -10.45 1.35
N SER A 31 0.38 -10.20 2.41
CA SER A 31 0.56 -8.99 3.22
C SER A 31 1.93 -8.95 3.92
N TYR A 32 2.40 -10.10 4.41
CA TYR A 32 3.74 -10.23 4.99
C TYR A 32 4.83 -10.12 3.92
N ALA A 33 4.62 -10.73 2.76
CA ALA A 33 5.51 -10.59 1.60
C ALA A 33 5.67 -9.15 1.13
N LEU A 34 4.56 -8.41 1.04
CA LEU A 34 4.57 -6.99 0.70
C LEU A 34 5.27 -6.17 1.78
N ALA A 35 4.99 -6.41 3.06
CA ALA A 35 5.68 -5.72 4.15
C ALA A 35 7.19 -5.97 4.13
N ALA A 36 7.63 -7.19 3.87
CA ALA A 36 9.04 -7.53 3.73
C ALA A 36 9.69 -6.75 2.57
N LEU A 37 9.05 -6.74 1.41
CA LEU A 37 9.56 -6.03 0.23
C LEU A 37 9.62 -4.51 0.44
N LEU A 38 8.58 -3.92 1.05
CA LEU A 38 8.57 -2.50 1.39
C LEU A 38 9.60 -2.14 2.47
N GLY A 39 9.91 -3.06 3.39
CA GLY A 39 10.86 -2.84 4.48
C GLY A 39 12.33 -2.87 4.04
N GLU A 40 12.66 -3.65 3.01
CA GLU A 40 14.04 -3.81 2.52
C GLU A 40 14.37 -2.92 1.31
N ARG A 41 13.37 -2.49 0.55
CA ARG A 41 13.59 -1.78 -0.71
C ARG A 41 13.63 -0.28 -0.53
N ASP A 42 14.69 0.30 -1.06
CA ASP A 42 14.91 1.74 -1.10
C ASP A 42 14.48 2.33 -2.46
N VAL A 43 13.32 1.89 -2.95
CA VAL A 43 12.73 2.30 -4.24
C VAL A 43 11.28 2.71 -4.08
N ALA A 44 10.79 3.53 -5.01
CA ALA A 44 9.36 3.84 -5.08
C ALA A 44 8.56 2.59 -5.47
N VAL A 45 7.43 2.36 -4.80
CA VAL A 45 6.58 1.18 -5.02
C VAL A 45 5.12 1.61 -5.16
N ALA A 46 4.44 1.11 -6.20
CA ALA A 46 3.00 1.22 -6.34
C ALA A 46 2.35 -0.15 -6.17
N ILE A 47 1.39 -0.25 -5.24
CA ILE A 47 0.58 -1.44 -4.99
C ILE A 47 -0.82 -1.14 -5.52
N VAL A 48 -1.23 -1.87 -6.56
CA VAL A 48 -2.56 -1.76 -7.15
C VAL A 48 -3.41 -2.93 -6.70
N VAL A 49 -4.57 -2.64 -6.10
CA VAL A 49 -5.53 -3.65 -5.63
C VAL A 49 -6.82 -3.64 -6.45
N PRO A 50 -7.54 -4.77 -6.52
CA PRO A 50 -8.73 -4.87 -7.37
C PRO A 50 -9.93 -4.07 -6.83
N SER A 51 -9.96 -3.70 -5.54
CA SER A 51 -11.06 -2.92 -4.98
C SER A 51 -10.69 -2.08 -3.77
N GLN A 52 -11.49 -1.04 -3.48
CA GLN A 52 -11.35 -0.22 -2.27
C GLN A 52 -11.36 -1.05 -0.99
N ALA A 53 -12.27 -2.03 -0.89
CA ALA A 53 -12.38 -2.89 0.29
C ALA A 53 -11.12 -3.74 0.53
N VAL A 54 -10.51 -4.26 -0.54
CA VAL A 54 -9.23 -4.99 -0.44
C VAL A 54 -8.10 -4.03 -0.05
N GLY A 55 -8.08 -2.83 -0.64
CA GLY A 55 -7.06 -1.81 -0.36
C GLY A 55 -7.06 -1.32 1.07
N LEU A 56 -8.23 -1.02 1.63
CA LEU A 56 -8.38 -0.61 3.03
C LEU A 56 -7.89 -1.68 4.00
N ARG A 57 -8.28 -2.95 3.77
CA ARG A 57 -7.80 -4.07 4.60
C ARG A 57 -6.29 -4.22 4.52
N LEU A 58 -5.73 -4.21 3.31
CA LEU A 58 -4.29 -4.35 3.09
C LEU A 58 -3.51 -3.18 3.70
N HIS A 59 -3.98 -1.95 3.51
CA HIS A 59 -3.39 -0.75 4.10
C HIS A 59 -3.37 -0.83 5.63
N GLY A 60 -4.47 -1.29 6.25
CA GLY A 60 -4.52 -1.53 7.71
C GLY A 60 -3.47 -2.54 8.18
N PHE A 61 -3.34 -3.68 7.47
CA PHE A 61 -2.31 -4.67 7.79
C PHE A 61 -0.89 -4.14 7.63
N LEU A 62 -0.59 -3.46 6.51
CA LEU A 62 0.73 -2.90 6.25
C LEU A 62 1.09 -1.82 7.26
N ARG A 63 0.14 -0.96 7.67
CA ARG A 63 0.34 0.02 8.73
C ARG A 63 0.63 -0.63 10.09
N ALA A 64 -0.07 -1.71 10.42
CA ALA A 64 0.20 -2.46 11.66
C ALA A 64 1.59 -3.13 11.66
N LEU A 65 2.04 -3.65 10.50
CA LEU A 65 3.33 -4.32 10.36
C LEU A 65 4.51 -3.35 10.30
N LEU A 66 4.41 -2.30 9.47
CA LEU A 66 5.52 -1.39 9.16
C LEU A 66 5.58 -0.16 10.08
N GLY A 67 4.47 0.21 10.72
CA GLY A 67 4.31 1.48 11.42
C GLY A 67 4.00 2.64 10.47
N GLU A 68 3.59 3.78 11.03
CA GLU A 68 3.06 4.91 10.24
C GLU A 68 4.05 5.51 9.23
N GLY A 69 5.32 5.64 9.60
CA GLY A 69 6.34 6.28 8.74
C GLY A 69 6.82 5.42 7.58
N LYS A 70 6.42 4.15 7.50
CA LYS A 70 6.86 3.19 6.46
C LYS A 70 5.71 2.52 5.73
N ALA A 71 4.47 2.73 6.18
CA ALA A 71 3.29 2.22 5.49
C ALA A 71 3.12 2.95 4.15
N PRO A 72 2.64 2.26 3.11
CA PRO A 72 2.33 2.93 1.86
C PRO A 72 1.19 3.93 2.06
N LEU A 73 1.28 5.08 1.39
CA LEU A 73 0.23 6.09 1.35
C LEU A 73 -1.01 5.49 0.67
N TRP A 74 -2.17 5.58 1.33
CA TRP A 74 -3.44 5.16 0.76
C TRP A 74 -4.02 6.25 -0.15
N LEU A 75 -4.24 5.92 -1.41
CA LEU A 75 -4.91 6.75 -2.39
C LEU A 75 -6.25 6.10 -2.76
N PRO A 76 -7.37 6.52 -2.15
CA PRO A 76 -8.68 5.96 -2.45
C PRO A 76 -9.10 6.30 -3.88
N ALA A 77 -9.92 5.45 -4.49
CA ALA A 77 -10.56 5.77 -5.76
C ALA A 77 -11.49 7.00 -5.58
N PRO A 78 -11.79 7.74 -6.67
CA PRO A 78 -12.90 8.69 -6.67
C PRO A 78 -14.18 7.99 -6.22
N ASP A 79 -15.04 8.73 -5.54
CA ASP A 79 -16.32 8.25 -5.01
C ASP A 79 -17.53 8.71 -5.83
N ALA A 80 -17.27 9.35 -6.98
CA ALA A 80 -18.25 9.74 -7.97
C ALA A 80 -17.80 9.20 -9.33
N ASP A 81 -18.75 8.72 -10.12
CA ASP A 81 -18.46 8.19 -11.45
C ASP A 81 -18.04 9.34 -12.40
N PRO A 82 -17.25 9.04 -13.44
CA PRO A 82 -16.96 10.01 -14.48
C PRO A 82 -18.26 10.59 -15.06
N TYR A 83 -18.35 11.92 -15.13
CA TYR A 83 -19.47 12.66 -15.72
C TYR A 83 -20.81 12.59 -14.97
N GLU A 84 -20.84 12.05 -13.75
CA GLU A 84 -22.07 12.01 -12.93
C GLU A 84 -22.52 13.43 -12.49
N GLY A 85 -21.62 14.42 -12.57
CA GLY A 85 -21.89 15.81 -12.20
C GLY A 85 -22.04 16.03 -10.69
N LEU A 86 -21.89 14.99 -9.89
CA LEU A 86 -21.91 15.06 -8.44
C LEU A 86 -20.54 15.50 -7.90
N PRO A 87 -20.50 16.39 -6.90
CA PRO A 87 -19.25 16.69 -6.21
C PRO A 87 -18.81 15.48 -5.38
N GLY A 88 -17.54 15.11 -5.48
CA GLY A 88 -16.96 14.04 -4.65
C GLY A 88 -17.02 14.38 -3.16
N HIS A 89 -17.07 13.35 -2.30
CA HIS A 89 -17.16 13.50 -0.86
C HIS A 89 -15.93 14.26 -0.33
N PRO A 90 -16.10 15.32 0.48
CA PRO A 90 -14.99 16.14 0.95
C PRO A 90 -13.88 15.35 1.65
N GLY A 91 -14.25 14.30 2.39
CA GLY A 91 -13.29 13.42 3.04
C GLY A 91 -12.40 12.63 2.06
N ILE A 92 -12.95 12.16 0.94
CA ILE A 92 -12.20 11.44 -0.09
C ILE A 92 -11.29 12.41 -0.84
N LEU A 93 -11.79 13.59 -1.19
CA LEU A 93 -11.00 14.65 -1.82
C LEU A 93 -9.82 15.09 -0.94
N ALA A 94 -10.06 15.35 0.35
CA ALA A 94 -9.03 15.73 1.30
C ALA A 94 -7.97 14.62 1.45
N GLN A 95 -8.40 13.36 1.59
CA GLN A 95 -7.47 12.23 1.69
C GLN A 95 -6.60 12.08 0.44
N ARG A 96 -7.18 12.21 -0.76
CA ARG A 96 -6.44 12.19 -2.02
C ARG A 96 -5.45 13.34 -2.11
N ALA A 97 -5.87 14.56 -1.76
CA ALA A 97 -4.99 15.72 -1.76
C ALA A 97 -3.80 15.55 -0.80
N THR A 98 -4.03 15.00 0.40
CA THR A 98 -2.97 14.67 1.35
C THR A 98 -2.04 13.60 0.80
N ALA A 99 -2.58 12.50 0.26
CA ALA A 99 -1.77 11.42 -0.31
C ALA A 99 -0.90 11.92 -1.47
N LEU A 100 -1.44 12.75 -2.36
CA LEU A 100 -0.70 13.34 -3.48
C LEU A 100 0.35 14.36 -3.03
N SER A 101 0.04 15.18 -2.03
CA SER A 101 1.01 16.13 -1.45
C SER A 101 2.20 15.40 -0.82
N LEU A 102 1.93 14.35 -0.04
CA LEU A 102 2.96 13.53 0.58
C LEU A 102 3.75 12.72 -0.46
N LEU A 103 3.08 12.26 -1.51
CA LEU A 103 3.71 11.58 -2.65
C LEU A 103 4.72 12.49 -3.35
N ALA A 104 4.33 13.74 -3.63
CA ALA A 104 5.19 14.72 -4.28
C ALA A 104 6.38 15.17 -3.42
N ALA A 105 6.22 15.19 -2.10
CA ALA A 105 7.28 15.55 -1.16
C ALA A 105 8.26 14.40 -0.85
N SER A 106 7.93 13.16 -1.24
CA SER A 106 8.73 11.98 -0.92
C SER A 106 9.69 11.63 -2.05
N ALA A 107 10.97 11.44 -1.72
CA ALA A 107 11.98 10.99 -2.68
C ALA A 107 11.76 9.51 -3.11
N ARG A 108 11.12 8.70 -2.26
CA ARG A 108 10.94 7.25 -2.46
C ARG A 108 9.57 6.80 -1.95
N PRO A 109 8.49 7.23 -2.61
CA PRO A 109 7.16 6.99 -2.11
C PRO A 109 6.72 5.53 -2.30
N SER A 110 5.99 5.03 -1.30
CA SER A 110 5.19 3.82 -1.45
C SER A 110 3.72 4.21 -1.47
N LEU A 111 2.99 3.77 -2.49
CA LEU A 111 1.59 4.11 -2.74
C LEU A 111 0.76 2.83 -2.80
N LEU A 112 -0.44 2.87 -2.23
CA LEU A 112 -1.47 1.84 -2.37
C LEU A 112 -2.71 2.46 -3.00
N ALA A 113 -3.08 2.00 -4.19
CA ALA A 113 -4.18 2.53 -4.99
C ALA A 113 -5.08 1.39 -5.50
N THR A 114 -6.27 1.75 -5.97
CA THR A 114 -7.25 0.79 -6.50
C THR A 114 -7.27 0.81 -8.03
N ALA A 115 -7.69 -0.30 -8.63
CA ALA A 115 -7.96 -0.41 -10.05
C ALA A 115 -9.44 -0.12 -10.41
N GLU A 116 -10.29 0.18 -9.42
CA GLU A 116 -11.68 0.55 -9.68
C GLU A 116 -11.71 1.96 -10.28
N SER A 117 -12.37 2.06 -11.43
CA SER A 117 -12.68 3.30 -12.15
C SER A 117 -14.10 3.73 -11.87
#